data_AF-A0A8T5DZV1-F1
#
_entry.id   AF-A0A8T5DZV1-F1
#
_cell.length_a   1.000
_cell.length_b   1.000
_cell.length_c   1.000
_cell.angle_alpha   90.00
_cell.angle_beta   90.00
_cell.angle_gamma   90.00
#
_symmetry.space_group_name_H-M   'P 1'
#
loop_
_entity.id
_entity.type
_entity.pdbx_description
1 polymer ?
#
loop_
_entity_poly.entity_id
_entity_poly.type
_entity_poly.pdbx_seq_one_letter_code
_entity_poly.pdbx_strand_id
1 'polypeptide(L)'
;MSLMIIVVSMSGCIFSEPSKVGNSDQGDTYPSIFDRHTLDWKDNHTFSYTLEQGPYYALDVQEALIEVDTSDVWETGPETSEVHLSYWLPSNTLEGETVPVIAVISP
;
A
#
# COMPACT_ATOMS: atom_id res chain seq x y z
N MET A 1 2.02 -55.02 -28.05
CA MET A 1 1.48 -53.81 -27.38
C MET A 1 2.52 -53.28 -26.42
N SER A 2 3.48 -52.50 -26.89
CA SER A 2 4.41 -51.78 -25.99
C SER A 2 4.92 -50.52 -26.71
N LEU A 3 5.09 -50.63 -28.03
CA LEU A 3 5.45 -49.49 -28.90
C LEU A 3 4.39 -48.37 -28.97
N MET A 4 3.10 -48.68 -28.74
CA MET A 4 2.03 -47.68 -28.84
C MET A 4 1.96 -46.73 -27.64
N ILE A 5 2.54 -47.10 -26.49
CA ILE A 5 2.47 -46.30 -25.25
C ILE A 5 3.49 -45.17 -25.25
N ILE A 6 4.62 -45.33 -25.96
CA ILE A 6 5.73 -44.36 -25.98
C ILE A 6 5.40 -43.13 -26.85
N VAL A 7 4.49 -43.25 -27.82
CA VAL A 7 4.16 -42.16 -28.75
C VAL A 7 3.24 -41.12 -28.10
N VAL A 8 2.38 -41.51 -27.15
CA VAL A 8 1.44 -40.60 -26.47
C VAL A 8 2.14 -39.68 -25.47
N SER A 9 3.24 -40.13 -24.86
CA SER A 9 4.04 -39.31 -23.94
C SER A 9 4.86 -38.21 -24.64
N MET A 10 5.00 -38.25 -25.97
CA MET A 10 5.79 -37.27 -26.74
C MET A 10 4.94 -36.18 -27.42
N SER A 11 3.61 -36.31 -27.43
CA SER A 11 2.71 -35.37 -28.13
C SER A 11 2.44 -34.07 -27.36
N GLY A 12 3.16 -33.83 -26.25
CA GLY A 12 2.74 -32.88 -25.23
C GLY A 12 3.32 -31.48 -25.25
N CYS A 13 4.38 -31.13 -26.00
CA CYS A 13 5.05 -29.82 -25.83
C CYS A 13 6.05 -29.39 -26.94
N ILE A 14 5.85 -29.69 -28.23
CA ILE A 14 6.78 -29.24 -29.29
C ILE A 14 6.23 -28.09 -30.16
N PHE A 15 4.94 -27.77 -30.07
CA PHE A 15 4.36 -26.70 -30.89
C PHE A 15 3.40 -25.84 -30.08
N SER A 16 3.95 -25.10 -29.13
CA SER A 16 3.37 -23.81 -28.76
C SER A 16 4.05 -22.80 -29.69
N GLU A 17 3.34 -22.32 -30.71
CA GLU A 17 3.75 -21.07 -31.36
C GLU A 17 4.00 -20.06 -30.23
N PRO A 18 5.09 -19.29 -30.25
CA PRO A 18 5.17 -18.14 -29.39
C PRO A 18 4.00 -17.26 -29.82
N SER A 19 2.91 -17.30 -29.07
CA SER A 19 1.92 -16.24 -29.09
C SER A 19 2.78 -14.99 -28.98
N LYS A 20 2.80 -14.20 -30.05
CA LYS A 20 3.29 -12.83 -29.97
C LYS A 20 2.39 -12.20 -28.94
N VAL A 21 2.81 -12.27 -27.67
CA VAL A 21 2.27 -11.47 -26.60
C VAL A 21 2.45 -10.08 -27.15
N GLY A 22 1.36 -9.53 -27.66
CA GLY A 22 1.33 -8.20 -28.20
C GLY A 22 1.98 -7.34 -27.15
N ASN A 23 3.01 -6.61 -27.55
CA ASN A 23 3.54 -5.52 -26.79
C ASN A 23 2.40 -4.51 -26.69
N SER A 24 1.45 -4.76 -25.80
CA SER A 24 0.56 -3.72 -25.33
C SER A 24 1.46 -2.88 -24.46
N ASP A 25 2.04 -1.84 -25.08
CA ASP A 25 2.57 -0.67 -24.41
C ASP A 25 1.42 0.01 -23.63
N GLN A 26 0.80 -0.72 -22.71
CA GLN A 26 0.16 -0.15 -21.55
C GLN A 26 1.36 0.30 -20.74
N GLY A 27 1.59 1.62 -20.66
CA GLY A 27 2.73 2.18 -19.96
C GLY A 27 2.83 1.55 -18.58
N ASP A 28 3.74 0.58 -18.45
CA ASP A 28 3.82 -0.22 -17.24
C ASP A 28 4.28 0.71 -16.14
N THR A 29 3.42 0.92 -15.14
CA THR A 29 3.73 1.70 -13.92
C THR A 29 5.01 1.20 -13.23
N TYR A 30 5.48 0.00 -13.57
CA TYR A 30 6.63 -0.65 -12.99
C TYR A 30 7.70 -0.99 -14.04
N PRO A 31 8.99 -0.93 -13.67
CA PRO A 31 10.08 -1.38 -14.53
C PRO A 31 9.92 -2.85 -14.96
N SER A 32 10.38 -3.12 -16.19
CA SER A 32 10.50 -4.46 -16.77
C SER A 32 11.17 -5.42 -15.79
N ILE A 33 10.66 -6.67 -15.74
CA ILE A 33 11.21 -7.72 -14.88
C ILE A 33 12.71 -7.96 -15.11
N PHE A 34 13.18 -7.73 -16.34
CA PHE A 34 14.57 -7.96 -16.72
C PHE A 34 15.49 -6.85 -16.20
N ASP A 35 14.96 -5.64 -15.96
CA ASP A 35 15.73 -4.47 -15.56
C ASP A 35 15.74 -4.27 -14.03
N ARG A 36 14.88 -4.97 -13.28
CA ARG A 36 14.75 -4.83 -11.80
C ARG A 36 16.03 -5.12 -11.02
N HIS A 37 16.97 -5.87 -11.58
CA HIS A 37 18.26 -6.15 -10.95
C HIS A 37 19.18 -4.92 -10.87
N THR A 38 18.89 -3.88 -11.66
CA THR A 38 19.62 -2.61 -11.65
C THR A 38 19.03 -1.57 -10.69
N LEU A 39 17.87 -1.86 -10.09
CA LEU A 39 17.24 -0.97 -9.14
C LEU A 39 18.02 -0.96 -7.82
N ASP A 40 18.18 0.23 -7.25
CA ASP A 40 18.73 0.41 -5.91
C ASP A 40 17.63 0.20 -4.88
N TRP A 41 17.73 -0.88 -4.11
CA TRP A 41 16.74 -1.27 -3.11
C TRP A 41 17.12 -0.65 -1.76
N LYS A 42 16.24 0.14 -1.17
CA LYS A 42 16.44 0.69 0.17
C LYS A 42 16.18 -0.38 1.23
N ASP A 43 17.24 -0.85 1.91
CA ASP A 43 17.16 -1.79 3.04
C ASP A 43 17.21 -1.07 4.40
N ASN A 44 16.31 -0.11 4.60
CA ASN A 44 16.19 0.63 5.86
C ASN A 44 15.21 -0.05 6.85
N HIS A 45 15.06 -1.38 6.75
CA HIS A 45 14.15 -2.20 7.58
C HIS A 45 12.69 -1.74 7.61
N THR A 46 12.23 -0.99 6.59
CA THR A 46 10.84 -0.57 6.47
C THR A 46 10.12 -1.49 5.47
N PHE A 47 8.95 -2.03 5.83
CA PHE A 47 8.27 -3.07 5.03
C PHE A 47 7.44 -2.52 3.85
N SER A 48 7.34 -1.20 3.69
CA SER A 48 6.60 -0.55 2.61
C SER A 48 7.38 0.63 2.06
N TYR A 49 7.65 0.60 0.76
CA TYR A 49 8.25 1.73 0.04
C TYR A 49 7.50 1.97 -1.27
N THR A 50 7.25 3.23 -1.59
CA THR A 50 6.78 3.65 -2.92
C THR A 50 7.98 3.73 -3.87
N LEU A 51 7.78 3.48 -5.17
CA LEU A 51 8.88 3.57 -6.15
C LEU A 51 9.58 4.93 -6.12
N GLU A 52 8.80 5.99 -5.96
CA GLU A 52 9.26 7.37 -5.79
C GLU A 52 8.75 7.94 -4.48
N GLN A 53 9.57 8.78 -3.84
CA GLN A 53 9.17 9.48 -2.63
C GLN A 53 8.25 10.64 -3.00
N GLY A 54 7.17 10.83 -2.24
CA GLY A 54 6.26 11.97 -2.43
C GLY A 54 6.96 13.32 -2.18
N PRO A 55 6.38 14.43 -2.68
CA PRO A 55 6.96 15.77 -2.58
C PRO A 55 6.94 16.34 -1.15
N TYR A 56 6.14 15.76 -0.26
CA TYR A 56 5.97 16.22 1.12
C TYR A 56 6.50 15.19 2.11
N TYR A 57 6.90 15.67 3.29
CA TYR A 57 7.38 14.83 4.39
C TYR A 57 6.40 14.89 5.56
N ALA A 58 6.42 13.87 6.42
CA ALA A 58 5.62 13.86 7.64
C ALA A 58 6.27 14.75 8.71
N LEU A 59 5.46 15.61 9.34
CA LEU A 59 5.85 16.35 10.53
C LEU A 59 5.83 15.45 11.77
N ASP A 60 6.42 15.92 12.86
CA ASP A 60 6.40 15.24 14.16
C ASP A 60 4.98 15.06 14.68
N VAL A 61 4.75 13.93 15.37
CA VAL A 61 3.46 13.60 15.99
C VAL A 61 3.02 14.72 16.92
N GLN A 62 1.77 15.10 16.79
CA GLN A 62 1.12 16.01 17.72
C GLN A 62 0.06 15.26 18.52
N GLU A 63 -0.06 15.61 19.79
CA GLU A 63 -0.99 14.98 20.73
C GLU A 63 -1.86 16.04 21.40
N ALA A 64 -3.13 15.71 21.61
CA ALA A 64 -4.09 16.56 22.28
C ALA A 64 -5.03 15.71 23.16
N LEU A 65 -5.38 16.24 24.32
CA LEU A 65 -6.43 15.70 25.18
C LEU A 65 -7.66 16.58 25.02
N ILE A 66 -8.80 15.96 24.67
CA ILE A 66 -10.05 16.66 24.39
C ILE A 66 -11.09 16.15 25.37
N GLU A 67 -11.65 17.06 26.17
CA GLU A 67 -12.78 16.75 27.02
C GLU A 67 -14.06 16.75 26.19
N VAL A 68 -14.81 15.66 26.25
CA VAL A 68 -16.04 15.42 25.50
C VAL A 68 -17.18 15.21 26.49
N ASP A 69 -18.29 15.92 26.26
CA ASP A 69 -19.53 15.70 27.01
C ASP A 69 -20.17 14.39 26.57
N THR A 70 -20.39 13.49 27.53
CA THR A 70 -20.98 12.17 27.33
C THR A 70 -22.30 11.99 28.08
N SER A 71 -22.85 13.06 28.66
CA SER A 71 -24.10 13.05 29.44
C SER A 71 -25.30 12.50 28.67
N ASP A 72 -25.40 12.82 27.38
CA ASP A 72 -26.48 12.35 26.50
C ASP A 72 -26.26 10.93 25.92
N VAL A 73 -25.05 10.36 26.10
CA VAL A 73 -24.66 9.08 25.49
C VAL A 73 -24.86 7.90 26.45
N TRP A 74 -24.64 8.11 27.75
CA TRP A 74 -24.74 7.06 28.77
C TRP A 74 -25.93 7.29 29.69
N GLU A 75 -26.81 6.28 29.84
CA GLU A 75 -27.85 6.31 30.88
C GLU A 75 -27.28 6.22 32.31
N THR A 76 -26.06 5.66 32.45
CA THR A 76 -25.35 5.57 33.73
C THR A 76 -23.85 5.58 33.47
N GLY A 77 -23.27 6.76 33.35
CA GLY A 77 -21.83 6.98 33.11
C GLY A 77 -21.40 8.36 33.59
N PRO A 78 -20.09 8.67 33.58
CA PRO A 78 -19.61 10.01 33.84
C PRO A 78 -20.18 11.01 32.81
N GLU A 79 -20.46 12.23 33.25
CA GLU A 79 -21.01 13.29 32.39
C GLU A 79 -19.97 13.76 31.34
N THR A 80 -18.67 13.59 31.62
CA THR A 80 -17.59 13.90 30.68
C THR A 80 -16.59 12.77 30.55
N SER A 81 -15.90 12.72 29.42
CA SER A 81 -14.82 11.77 29.11
C SER A 81 -13.67 12.49 28.42
N GLU A 82 -12.44 12.02 28.65
CA GLU A 82 -11.23 12.58 28.02
C GLU A 82 -10.79 11.68 26.86
N VAL A 83 -10.68 12.26 25.67
CA VAL A 83 -10.24 11.58 24.45
C VAL A 83 -8.82 12.00 24.12
N HIS A 84 -7.93 11.02 23.97
CA HIS A 84 -6.58 11.24 23.49
C HIS A 84 -6.53 11.17 21.96
N LEU A 85 -6.16 12.30 21.33
CA LEU A 85 -5.99 12.43 19.89
C LEU A 85 -4.50 12.55 19.57
N SER A 86 -3.97 11.57 18.83
CA SER A 86 -2.66 11.66 18.20
C SER A 86 -2.82 11.82 16.69
N TYR A 87 -2.16 12.82 16.11
CA TYR A 87 -2.24 13.10 14.69
C TYR A 87 -0.88 13.46 14.08
N TRP A 88 -0.78 13.20 12.78
CA TRP A 88 0.43 13.43 11.97
C TRP A 88 0.00 14.27 10.79
N LEU A 89 0.71 15.37 10.52
CA LEU A 89 0.42 16.24 9.39
C LEU A 89 1.55 16.20 8.36
N PRO A 90 1.22 16.26 7.06
CA PRO A 90 2.23 16.46 6.02
C PRO A 90 2.71 17.92 6.00
N SER A 91 3.93 18.14 5.51
CA SER A 91 4.61 19.43 5.53
C SER A 91 3.86 20.56 4.81
N ASN A 92 3.05 20.27 3.80
CA ASN A 92 2.28 21.28 3.06
C ASN A 92 1.18 21.94 3.90
N THR A 93 0.78 21.33 5.02
CA THR A 93 -0.15 21.98 5.97
C THR A 93 0.44 23.25 6.58
N LEU A 94 1.77 23.38 6.63
CA LEU A 94 2.45 24.61 7.08
C LEU A 94 2.23 25.78 6.11
N GLU A 95 1.96 25.49 4.84
CA GLU A 95 1.66 26.49 3.81
C GLU A 95 0.15 26.82 3.77
N GLY A 96 -0.64 26.24 4.66
CA GLY A 96 -2.09 26.42 4.74
C GLY A 96 -2.87 25.58 3.73
N GLU A 97 -2.23 24.60 3.07
CA GLU A 97 -2.93 23.68 2.17
C GLU A 97 -3.86 22.73 2.93
N THR A 98 -5.03 22.47 2.35
CA THR A 98 -5.98 21.48 2.86
C THR A 98 -5.59 20.09 2.37
N VAL A 99 -5.56 19.11 3.28
CA VAL A 99 -5.18 17.73 2.99
C VAL A 99 -6.28 16.74 3.36
N PRO A 100 -6.40 15.59 2.67
CA PRO A 100 -7.34 14.55 3.07
C PRO A 100 -6.97 13.97 4.45
N VAL A 101 -7.98 13.60 5.23
CA VAL A 101 -7.82 13.08 6.59
C VAL A 101 -8.23 11.61 6.62
N ILE A 102 -7.40 10.78 7.25
CA ILE A 102 -7.71 9.39 7.59
C ILE A 102 -7.80 9.32 9.12
N ALA A 103 -8.99 9.01 9.64
CA ALA A 103 -9.20 8.84 11.07
C ALA A 103 -9.25 7.35 11.42
N VAL A 104 -8.50 6.96 12.45
CA VAL A 104 -8.51 5.59 13.00
C VAL A 104 -9.03 5.67 14.42
N ILE A 105 -10.10 4.94 14.70
CA ILE A 105 -10.70 4.86 16.04
C ILE A 105 -10.29 3.51 16.62
N SER A 106 -9.45 3.54 17.65
CA SER A 106 -9.09 2.35 18.43
C SER A 106 -10.14 2.08 19.51
N PRO A 107 -10.50 0.80 19.75
CA PRO A 107 -11.41 0.41 20.84
C PRO A 107 -10.79 0.58 22.23
#